data_AF-A0AAW2WE51-F1
#
_entry.id   AF-A0AAW2WE51-F1
#
_cell.length_a   1.000
_cell.length_b   1.000
_cell.length_c   1.000
_cell.angle_alpha   90.00
_cell.angle_beta   90.00
_cell.angle_gamma   90.00
#
_symmetry.space_group_name_H-M   'P 1'
#
loop_
_entity.id
_entity.type
_entity.pdbx_description
1 polymer ?
#
loop_
_entity_poly.entity_id
_entity_poly.type
_entity_poly.pdbx_seq_one_letter_code
_entity_poly.pdbx_strand_id
1 'polypeptide(L)'
;MPRDHSFPVDYYNMKKLIKDLGLSMEKIDACKNGYMLYWKDDIDLDYCKFCGEARYKPTRECNPNRKKTPYAMLRYLPITPRLQRLYASQVTAEQMTWHANHQTEEDPCATRLKRRRGGILTKHTPILQRSHVMLDWICALTGSHRMGSTIARTLVVPLYLHRTIFHREYA
;
A
#
# COMPACT_ATOMS: atom_id res chain seq x y z
N MET A 1 14.66 -4.27 -33.84
CA MET A 1 13.47 -4.53 -32.99
C MET A 1 13.01 -5.96 -33.20
N PRO A 2 12.45 -6.65 -32.18
CA PRO A 2 11.85 -7.98 -32.36
C PRO A 2 10.72 -7.89 -33.40
N ARG A 3 10.57 -8.92 -34.24
CA ARG A 3 9.70 -8.89 -35.43
C ARG A 3 8.20 -9.00 -35.12
N ASP A 4 7.84 -9.41 -33.90
CA ASP A 4 6.46 -9.72 -33.50
C ASP A 4 5.95 -8.81 -32.37
N HIS A 5 6.10 -7.49 -32.49
CA HIS A 5 5.49 -6.56 -31.54
C HIS A 5 4.15 -6.04 -32.08
N SER A 6 3.04 -6.52 -31.54
CA SER A 6 1.72 -5.93 -31.79
C SER A 6 1.46 -4.84 -30.77
N PHE A 7 1.32 -3.60 -31.24
CA PHE A 7 0.80 -2.53 -30.39
C PHE A 7 -0.70 -2.78 -30.14
N PRO A 8 -1.20 -2.53 -28.92
CA PRO A 8 -2.63 -2.60 -28.66
C PRO A 8 -3.37 -1.62 -29.58
N VAL A 9 -4.43 -2.11 -30.23
CA VAL A 9 -5.22 -1.34 -31.21
C VAL A 9 -5.96 -0.18 -30.56
N ASP A 10 -6.41 -0.37 -29.31
CA ASP A 10 -7.28 0.59 -28.62
C ASP A 10 -6.60 1.25 -27.42
N TYR A 11 -6.97 2.52 -27.20
CA TYR A 11 -6.55 3.29 -26.02
C TYR A 11 -6.90 2.58 -24.71
N TYR A 12 -8.05 1.91 -24.64
CA TYR A 12 -8.47 1.19 -23.45
C TYR A 12 -7.51 0.03 -23.14
N ASN A 13 -7.15 -0.77 -24.15
CA ASN A 13 -6.22 -1.88 -24.03
C ASN A 13 -4.82 -1.37 -23.66
N MET A 14 -4.37 -0.29 -24.28
CA MET A 14 -3.11 0.38 -23.93
C MET A 14 -3.10 0.86 -22.47
N LYS A 15 -4.17 1.53 -22.03
CA LYS A 15 -4.31 2.02 -20.65
C LYS A 15 -4.34 0.87 -19.63
N LYS A 16 -4.98 -0.25 -19.97
CA LYS A 16 -4.99 -1.46 -19.16
C LYS A 16 -3.59 -2.05 -19.05
N LEU A 17 -2.88 -2.21 -20.17
CA LEU A 17 -1.49 -2.69 -20.18
C LEU A 17 -0.54 -1.81 -19.35
N ILE A 18 -0.66 -0.48 -19.46
CA ILE A 18 0.13 0.46 -18.63
C ILE A 18 -0.16 0.26 -17.13
N LYS A 19 -1.43 0.00 -16.78
CA LYS A 19 -1.85 -0.27 -15.40
C LYS A 19 -1.31 -1.62 -14.91
N ASP A 20 -1.35 -2.66 -15.73
CA ASP A 20 -0.85 -4.00 -15.41
C ASP A 20 0.68 -3.99 -15.27
N LEU A 21 1.35 -3.20 -16.13
CA LEU A 21 2.74 -2.82 -15.97
C LEU A 21 2.97 -1.88 -14.80
N GLY A 22 2.00 -1.59 -13.91
CA GLY A 22 2.09 -0.70 -12.73
C GLY A 22 2.78 0.65 -12.99
N LEU A 23 2.63 1.16 -14.21
CA LEU A 23 2.94 2.52 -14.60
C LEU A 23 1.69 3.42 -14.48
N SER A 24 0.76 3.04 -13.60
CA SER A 24 -0.43 3.81 -13.30
C SER A 24 -0.06 5.19 -12.76
N MET A 25 -0.74 6.21 -13.28
CA MET A 25 -0.61 7.58 -12.81
C MET A 25 -1.79 7.94 -11.92
N GLU A 26 -1.47 8.55 -10.78
CA GLU A 26 -2.43 9.17 -9.88
C GLU A 26 -2.60 10.64 -10.28
N LYS A 27 -3.82 11.15 -10.09
CA LYS A 27 -4.16 12.54 -10.40
C LYS A 27 -4.53 13.23 -9.11
N ILE A 28 -3.86 14.34 -8.83
CA ILE A 28 -4.04 15.14 -7.63
C ILE A 28 -4.46 16.51 -8.09
N ASP A 29 -5.56 17.03 -7.56
CA ASP A 29 -5.96 18.39 -7.89
C ASP A 29 -5.01 19.37 -7.20
N ALA A 30 -4.71 20.47 -7.89
CA ALA A 30 -3.84 21.51 -7.37
C ALA A 30 -4.56 22.85 -7.40
N CYS A 31 -4.17 23.74 -6.49
CA CYS A 31 -4.53 25.14 -6.56
C CYS A 31 -4.06 25.75 -7.90
N LYS A 32 -4.87 26.65 -8.47
CA LYS A 32 -4.55 27.39 -9.71
C LYS A 32 -3.18 28.05 -9.67
N ASN A 33 -2.79 28.59 -8.51
CA ASN A 33 -1.51 29.28 -8.29
C ASN A 33 -0.40 28.35 -7.76
N GLY A 34 -0.68 27.05 -7.56
CA GLY A 34 0.29 26.07 -7.12
C GLY A 34 0.62 26.05 -5.62
N TYR A 35 -0.04 26.87 -4.79
CA TYR A 35 0.25 26.94 -3.35
C TYR A 35 -0.14 25.69 -2.54
N MET A 36 -1.08 24.89 -3.04
CA MET A 36 -1.67 23.77 -2.30
C MET A 36 -2.05 22.62 -3.23
N LEU A 37 -1.90 21.39 -2.74
CA LEU A 37 -2.45 20.19 -3.35
C LEU A 37 -3.64 19.71 -2.51
N TYR A 38 -4.74 19.35 -3.18
CA TYR A 38 -5.93 18.79 -2.53
C TYR A 38 -5.73 17.29 -2.29
N TRP A 39 -5.04 16.95 -1.20
CA TRP A 39 -4.60 15.59 -0.88
C TRP A 39 -4.82 15.26 0.61
N LYS A 40 -5.17 14.01 0.93
CA LYS A 40 -5.55 13.54 2.27
C LYS A 40 -6.65 14.40 2.92
N ASP A 41 -6.32 15.14 3.96
CA ASP A 41 -7.27 15.90 4.77
C ASP A 41 -7.87 17.09 4.01
N ASP A 42 -7.21 17.48 2.91
CA ASP A 42 -7.60 18.61 2.07
C ASP A 42 -8.42 18.19 0.83
N ILE A 43 -8.85 16.93 0.74
CA ILE A 43 -9.57 16.39 -0.42
C ILE A 43 -10.96 17.01 -0.58
N ASP A 44 -11.64 17.36 0.51
CA ASP A 44 -13.03 17.88 0.45
C ASP A 44 -13.10 19.41 0.33
N LEU A 45 -11.94 20.07 0.25
CA LEU A 45 -11.89 21.53 0.11
C LEU A 45 -12.19 21.95 -1.33
N ASP A 46 -13.13 22.89 -1.44
CA ASP A 46 -13.48 23.56 -2.69
C ASP A 46 -12.63 24.82 -2.94
N TYR A 47 -11.95 25.34 -1.91
CA TYR A 47 -11.15 26.57 -1.97
C TYR A 47 -9.76 26.36 -1.36
N CYS A 48 -8.79 27.09 -1.90
CA CYS A 48 -7.41 27.05 -1.41
C CYS A 48 -7.27 27.78 -0.06
N LYS A 49 -6.65 27.14 0.93
CA LYS A 49 -6.39 27.73 2.25
C LYS A 49 -5.50 28.97 2.22
N PHE A 50 -4.59 29.05 1.25
CA PHE A 50 -3.56 30.10 1.20
C PHE A 50 -3.96 31.29 0.35
N CYS A 51 -4.63 31.07 -0.79
CA CYS A 51 -4.97 32.14 -1.72
C CYS A 51 -6.47 32.36 -1.92
N GLY A 52 -7.33 31.57 -1.27
CA GLY A 52 -8.78 31.70 -1.37
C GLY A 52 -9.41 31.35 -2.74
N GLU A 53 -8.58 31.00 -3.72
CA GLU A 53 -9.05 30.70 -5.08
C GLU A 53 -9.82 29.37 -5.13
N ALA A 54 -10.85 29.31 -5.97
CA ALA A 54 -11.64 28.11 -6.21
C ALA A 54 -10.81 26.98 -6.83
N ARG A 55 -11.11 25.74 -6.43
CA ARG A 55 -10.53 24.52 -6.98
C ARG A 55 -11.01 24.23 -8.40
N TYR A 56 -12.30 24.43 -8.67
CA TYR A 56 -12.97 24.01 -9.89
C TYR A 56 -13.30 25.17 -10.82
N LYS A 57 -13.20 24.94 -12.13
CA LYS A 57 -13.64 25.89 -13.15
C LYS A 57 -15.16 26.04 -13.11
N PRO A 58 -15.71 27.25 -13.38
CA PRO A 58 -17.15 27.42 -13.49
C PRO A 58 -17.68 26.61 -14.68
N THR A 59 -18.65 25.74 -14.42
CA THR A 59 -19.34 24.97 -15.46
C THR A 59 -20.51 25.81 -15.97
N ARG A 60 -20.59 26.03 -17.28
CA ARG A 60 -21.67 26.82 -17.93
C ARG A 60 -23.02 26.08 -17.96
N GLU A 61 -23.00 24.77 -17.77
CA GLU A 61 -24.18 23.92 -17.83
C GLU A 61 -24.63 23.53 -16.41
N CYS A 62 -25.88 23.79 -16.08
CA CYS A 62 -26.53 23.34 -14.84
C CYS A 62 -26.84 21.83 -14.83
N ASN A 63 -25.96 20.98 -15.37
CA ASN A 63 -26.13 19.54 -15.24
C ASN A 63 -25.50 19.08 -13.91
N PRO A 64 -26.31 18.70 -12.90
CA PRO A 64 -25.80 18.32 -11.59
C PRO A 64 -24.92 17.06 -11.63
N ASN A 65 -25.03 16.23 -12.68
CA ASN A 65 -24.28 14.99 -12.81
C ASN A 65 -22.93 15.14 -13.53
N ARG A 66 -22.57 16.35 -13.97
CA ARG A 66 -21.30 16.56 -14.67
C ARG A 66 -20.13 16.60 -13.68
N LYS A 67 -19.07 15.85 -13.97
CA LYS A 67 -17.83 15.90 -13.17
C LYS A 67 -17.23 17.30 -13.20
N LYS A 68 -17.02 17.89 -12.02
CA LYS A 68 -16.32 19.18 -11.87
C LYS A 68 -14.89 19.04 -12.40
N THR A 69 -14.40 20.05 -13.11
CA THR A 69 -13.04 20.06 -13.66
C THR A 69 -12.17 21.03 -12.87
N PRO A 70 -11.06 20.58 -12.26
CA PRO A 70 -10.19 21.46 -11.48
C PRO A 70 -9.45 22.46 -12.38
N TYR A 71 -8.98 23.57 -11.81
CA TYR A 71 -8.13 24.52 -12.53
C TYR A 71 -6.78 23.92 -12.90
N ALA A 72 -6.13 23.26 -11.95
CA ALA A 72 -4.83 22.63 -12.10
C ALA A 72 -4.85 21.20 -11.54
N MET A 73 -3.99 20.35 -12.11
CA MET A 73 -3.89 18.94 -11.73
C MET A 73 -2.45 18.46 -11.85
N LEU A 74 -1.91 17.93 -10.76
CA LEU A 74 -0.63 17.24 -10.70
C LEU A 74 -0.83 15.76 -11.06
N ARG A 75 0.05 15.23 -11.91
CA ARG A 75 0.11 13.79 -12.21
C ARG A 75 1.21 13.17 -11.39
N TYR A 76 0.83 12.43 -10.35
CA TYR A 76 1.75 11.75 -9.48
C TYR A 76 1.97 10.32 -9.94
N LEU A 77 3.21 9.88 -9.83
CA LEU A 77 3.68 8.60 -10.28
C LEU A 77 4.14 7.89 -8.99
N PRO A 78 3.38 6.93 -8.42
CA PRO A 78 3.65 6.41 -7.08
C PRO A 78 5.03 5.78 -6.97
N ILE A 79 5.83 6.29 -6.01
CA ILE A 79 7.25 5.94 -5.87
C ILE A 79 7.42 4.52 -5.33
N THR A 80 6.64 4.14 -4.31
CA THR A 80 6.74 2.83 -3.63
C THR A 80 6.74 1.62 -4.56
N PRO A 81 5.74 1.42 -5.45
CA PRO A 81 5.73 0.27 -6.35
C PRO A 81 6.88 0.29 -7.37
N ARG A 82 7.42 1.47 -7.70
CA ARG A 82 8.58 1.56 -8.59
C ARG A 82 9.87 1.18 -7.88
N LEU A 83 10.04 1.63 -6.65
CA LEU A 83 11.17 1.18 -5.83
C LEU A 83 11.11 -0.33 -5.65
N GLN A 84 9.96 -0.90 -5.28
CA GLN A 84 9.81 -2.36 -5.16
C GLN A 84 10.28 -3.13 -6.41
N ARG A 85 10.03 -2.59 -7.61
CA ARG A 85 10.50 -3.20 -8.87
C ARG A 85 11.98 -3.00 -9.14
N LEU A 86 12.52 -1.83 -8.83
CA LEU A 86 13.96 -1.57 -8.94
C LEU A 86 14.75 -2.53 -8.04
N TYR A 87 14.17 -2.92 -6.89
CA TYR A 87 14.77 -3.88 -5.96
C TYR A 87 14.38 -5.34 -6.23
N ALA A 88 13.59 -5.63 -7.28
CA ALA A 88 13.14 -6.99 -7.57
C ALA A 88 14.25 -7.89 -8.15
N SER A 89 15.24 -7.31 -8.83
CA SER A 89 16.42 -8.02 -9.31
C SER A 89 17.56 -7.91 -8.30
N GLN A 90 18.24 -9.02 -8.04
CA GLN A 90 19.39 -9.06 -7.11
C GLN A 90 20.52 -8.13 -7.60
N VAL A 91 20.79 -8.14 -8.90
CA VAL A 91 21.85 -7.32 -9.52
C VAL A 91 21.59 -5.82 -9.30
N THR A 92 20.35 -5.37 -9.51
CA THR A 92 20.00 -3.96 -9.31
C THR A 92 19.89 -3.62 -7.82
N ALA A 93 19.44 -4.55 -6.98
CA ALA A 93 19.36 -4.34 -5.53
C ALA A 93 20.75 -4.15 -4.89
N GLU A 94 21.77 -4.90 -5.33
CA GLU A 94 23.16 -4.71 -4.89
C GLU A 94 23.66 -3.29 -5.20
N GLN A 95 23.41 -2.79 -6.41
CA GLN A 95 23.77 -1.42 -6.80
C GLN A 95 23.00 -0.38 -5.99
N MET A 96 21.70 -0.58 -5.74
CA MET A 96 20.87 0.36 -4.99
C MET A 96 21.20 0.42 -3.49
N THR A 97 21.70 -0.68 -2.92
CA THR A 97 22.13 -0.75 -1.52
C THR A 97 23.57 -0.30 -1.29
N TRP A 98 24.31 0.01 -2.36
CA TRP A 98 25.73 0.35 -2.28
C TRP A 98 26.03 1.49 -1.29
N HIS A 99 25.27 2.58 -1.33
CA HIS A 99 25.43 3.73 -0.43
C HIS A 99 25.17 3.39 1.05
N ALA A 100 24.29 2.42 1.33
CA ALA A 100 24.03 1.99 2.69
C ALA A 100 25.18 1.13 3.25
N ASN A 101 25.80 0.33 2.38
CA ASN A 101 26.86 -0.62 2.73
C ASN A 101 28.27 0.02 2.73
N HIS A 102 28.48 1.10 1.97
CA HIS A 102 29.77 1.75 1.79
C HIS A 102 29.76 3.20 2.31
N GLN A 103 29.30 3.41 3.54
CA GLN A 103 29.44 4.72 4.19
C GLN A 103 30.93 5.05 4.34
N THR A 104 31.38 6.13 3.70
CA THR A 104 32.70 6.70 3.96
C THR A 104 32.69 7.32 5.35
N GLU A 105 33.72 7.07 6.15
CA GLU A 105 33.80 7.61 7.51
C GLU A 105 33.91 9.14 7.54
N GLU A 106 34.19 9.76 6.39
CA GLU A 106 34.41 11.19 6.22
C GLU A 106 33.18 11.98 5.77
N ASP A 107 32.03 11.32 5.54
CA ASP A 107 30.81 12.03 5.18
C ASP A 107 30.19 12.72 6.42
N PRO A 108 30.10 14.07 6.45
CA PRO A 108 29.51 14.79 7.58
C PRO A 108 28.02 14.43 7.81
N CYS A 109 27.37 13.82 6.82
CA CYS A 109 25.99 13.35 6.88
C CYS A 109 25.86 11.97 7.55
N ALA A 110 26.89 11.10 7.46
CA ALA A 110 26.86 9.73 7.98
C ALA A 110 27.01 9.68 9.52
N THR A 111 27.73 10.65 10.10
CA THR A 111 27.99 10.71 11.55
C THR A 111 26.75 11.04 12.39
N ARG A 112 25.69 11.62 11.79
CA ARG A 112 24.45 11.99 12.50
C ARG A 112 23.54 10.80 12.84
N LEU A 113 23.59 9.70 12.08
CA LEU A 113 22.74 8.52 12.31
C LEU A 113 23.31 7.53 13.33
N LYS A 114 24.58 7.68 13.74
CA LYS A 114 25.27 6.73 14.63
C LYS A 114 24.94 6.87 16.12
N ARG A 115 24.18 7.89 16.55
CA ARG A 115 23.89 8.13 17.99
C ARG A 115 22.69 7.39 18.60
N ARG A 116 21.96 6.53 17.86
CA ARG A 116 20.78 5.82 18.40
C ARG A 116 20.69 4.30 18.15
N ARG A 117 21.80 3.63 17.84
CA ARG A 117 21.82 2.15 17.76
C ARG A 117 22.89 1.55 18.66
N GLY A 118 22.72 1.73 19.97
CA GLY A 118 23.25 0.81 20.98
C GLY A 118 22.22 -0.30 21.20
N GLY A 119 22.29 -1.36 20.39
CA GLY A 119 21.43 -2.54 20.49
C GLY A 119 22.20 -3.73 19.95
N ILE A 120 22.40 -4.73 20.80
CA ILE A 120 23.28 -5.88 20.62
C ILE A 120 22.93 -6.66 19.34
N LEU A 121 23.97 -6.89 18.54
CA LEU A 121 23.98 -7.67 17.31
C LEU A 121 23.73 -9.16 17.64
N THR A 122 22.48 -9.63 17.61
CA THR A 122 22.22 -11.07 17.50
C THR A 122 22.51 -11.49 16.07
N LYS A 123 23.59 -12.26 15.91
CA LYS A 123 24.01 -12.86 14.64
C LYS A 123 22.85 -13.64 14.01
N HIS A 124 22.73 -13.52 12.70
CA HIS A 124 21.82 -14.28 11.84
C HIS A 124 21.69 -15.76 12.24
N THR A 125 20.45 -16.20 12.50
CA THR A 125 20.05 -17.60 12.32
C THR A 125 19.26 -17.71 11.02
N PRO A 126 19.60 -18.62 10.08
CA PRO A 126 18.86 -18.79 8.84
C PRO A 126 17.45 -19.31 9.12
N ILE A 127 16.46 -18.66 8.51
CA ILE A 127 15.06 -19.10 8.45
C ILE A 127 15.03 -20.30 7.49
N LEU A 128 15.29 -21.48 8.00
CA LEU A 128 14.75 -22.72 7.46
C LEU A 128 14.70 -23.73 8.61
N GLN A 129 13.61 -24.49 8.65
CA GLN A 129 13.35 -25.61 9.56
C GLN A 129 12.73 -25.27 10.92
N ARG A 130 11.41 -25.00 10.89
CA ARG A 130 10.54 -25.23 12.05
C ARG A 130 9.10 -25.57 11.63
N SER A 131 8.94 -26.60 10.80
CA SER A 131 7.64 -27.25 10.56
C SER A 131 7.32 -28.37 11.57
N HIS A 132 8.19 -28.63 12.56
CA HIS A 132 8.07 -29.80 13.43
C HIS A 132 8.00 -29.47 14.94
N VAL A 133 7.36 -28.34 15.29
CA VAL A 133 7.09 -27.98 16.71
C VAL A 133 5.66 -27.47 16.95
N MET A 134 4.84 -27.34 15.91
CA MET A 134 3.44 -26.91 16.05
C MET A 134 2.46 -28.09 16.25
N LEU A 135 2.84 -29.31 15.83
CA LEU A 135 2.00 -30.51 15.96
C LEU A 135 2.07 -31.13 17.36
N ASP A 136 3.20 -31.00 18.07
CA ASP A 136 3.33 -31.53 19.44
C ASP A 136 2.59 -30.67 20.49
N TRP A 137 2.39 -29.37 20.22
CA TRP A 137 1.61 -28.48 21.09
C TRP A 137 0.10 -28.72 20.98
N ILE A 138 -0.38 -29.23 19.84
CA ILE A 138 -1.79 -29.61 19.65
C ILE A 138 -2.09 -30.91 20.40
N CYS A 139 -1.18 -31.89 20.40
CA CYS A 139 -1.35 -33.14 21.14
C CYS A 139 -1.36 -32.97 22.67
N ALA A 140 -0.71 -31.94 23.22
CA ALA A 140 -0.69 -31.67 24.66
C ALA A 140 -1.95 -30.96 25.19
N LEU A 141 -2.72 -30.29 24.31
CA LEU A 141 -3.99 -29.62 24.68
C LEU A 141 -5.21 -30.54 24.55
N THR A 142 -5.11 -31.60 23.76
CA THR A 142 -6.15 -32.62 23.64
C THR A 142 -5.64 -33.92 24.24
N GLY A 143 -5.56 -33.99 25.56
CA GLY A 143 -5.40 -35.26 26.26
C GLY A 143 -6.55 -36.19 25.88
N SER A 144 -6.33 -37.08 24.91
CA SER A 144 -7.27 -38.17 24.64
C SER A 144 -6.58 -39.37 24.03
N HIS A 145 -6.51 -40.40 24.87
CA HIS A 145 -6.19 -41.77 24.55
C HIS A 145 -7.13 -42.32 23.48
N ARG A 146 -6.53 -43.08 22.56
CA ARG A 146 -7.18 -44.06 21.68
C ARG A 146 -8.24 -44.89 22.43
N MET A 147 -9.52 -44.82 22.02
CA MET A 147 -10.50 -45.93 21.95
C MET A 147 -11.73 -45.49 21.15
N GLY A 148 -12.34 -46.41 20.39
CA GLY A 148 -13.29 -46.12 19.31
C GLY A 148 -14.78 -46.37 19.59
N SER A 149 -15.53 -46.32 18.48
CA SER A 149 -16.87 -46.86 18.20
C SER A 149 -18.15 -46.11 18.64
N THR A 150 -18.96 -45.76 17.62
CA THR A 150 -20.42 -45.95 17.50
C THR A 150 -21.43 -44.91 18.08
N ILE A 151 -22.08 -44.19 17.15
CA ILE A 151 -23.50 -43.76 17.04
C ILE A 151 -24.12 -42.78 18.08
N ALA A 152 -24.58 -41.61 17.59
CA ALA A 152 -25.97 -41.08 17.66
C ALA A 152 -25.97 -39.58 17.27
N ARG A 153 -26.42 -39.19 16.07
CA ARG A 153 -27.78 -38.74 15.67
C ARG A 153 -28.27 -37.42 16.30
N THR A 154 -28.33 -36.39 15.43
CA THR A 154 -29.43 -35.40 15.21
C THR A 154 -29.85 -34.42 16.32
N LEU A 155 -29.69 -33.11 16.06
CA LEU A 155 -30.73 -32.04 15.88
C LEU A 155 -30.46 -30.99 17.00
N VAL A 156 -30.47 -29.65 16.87
CA VAL A 156 -31.36 -28.67 16.23
C VAL A 156 -30.61 -27.31 16.17
N VAL A 157 -30.76 -26.54 15.10
CA VAL A 157 -30.52 -25.07 15.02
C VAL A 157 -31.90 -24.39 15.09
N PRO A 158 -32.13 -23.31 15.88
CA PRO A 158 -32.30 -21.97 15.29
C PRO A 158 -31.88 -20.79 16.23
N LEU A 159 -31.11 -19.81 15.73
CA LEU A 159 -31.55 -18.47 15.28
C LEU A 159 -31.79 -17.39 16.36
N TYR A 160 -31.14 -16.24 16.10
CA TYR A 160 -31.61 -14.85 16.23
C TYR A 160 -31.24 -13.93 17.43
N LEU A 161 -30.75 -12.74 17.02
CA LEU A 161 -30.67 -11.41 17.67
C LEU A 161 -29.63 -11.24 18.81
N HIS A 162 -28.83 -10.17 18.92
CA HIS A 162 -28.96 -8.81 18.39
C HIS A 162 -27.58 -8.15 18.23
N ARG A 163 -27.35 -7.53 17.07
CA ARG A 163 -26.24 -6.62 16.76
C ARG A 163 -26.83 -5.21 16.85
N THR A 164 -26.35 -4.37 17.76
CA THR A 164 -26.29 -2.90 17.68
C THR A 164 -25.90 -2.35 19.05
N ILE A 165 -25.29 -1.16 19.04
CA ILE A 165 -24.82 -0.36 20.19
C ILE A 165 -23.36 -0.66 20.58
N PHE A 166 -22.42 -0.03 19.87
CA PHE A 166 -21.34 0.75 20.50
C PHE A 166 -20.79 1.73 19.43
N HIS A 167 -21.57 2.79 19.22
CA HIS A 167 -21.01 4.08 18.85
C HIS A 167 -20.25 4.60 20.07
N ARG A 168 -19.27 5.48 19.83
CA ARG A 168 -18.76 6.50 20.75
C ARG A 168 -17.50 6.11 21.53
N GLU A 169 -16.36 6.35 20.90
CA GLU A 169 -15.16 6.95 21.52
C GLU A 169 -14.12 7.12 20.41
N TYR A 170 -13.77 8.37 20.11
CA TYR A 170 -12.52 8.92 19.55
C TYR A 170 -12.85 10.35 19.10
N ALA A 171 -12.96 11.21 20.11
CA ALA A 171 -12.79 12.64 19.98
C ALA A 171 -11.30 12.96 20.21
#